data_AF-A0AA42NK64-F1
#
_entry.id   AF-A0AA42NK64-F1
#
_cell.length_a   1.000
_cell.length_b   1.000
_cell.length_c   1.000
_cell.angle_alpha   90.00
_cell.angle_beta   90.00
_cell.angle_gamma   90.00
#
_symmetry.space_group_name_H-M   'P 1'
#
loop_
_entity.id
_entity.type
_entity.pdbx_description
1 polymer ?
#
loop_
_entity_poly.entity_id
_entity_poly.type
_entity_poly.pdbx_seq_one_letter_code
_entity_poly.pdbx_strand_id
1 'polypeptide(L)'
;MNRLDLTLELPADYRPHDLLNFHRRDAQGLAERVTDAGLDKGILWQGIPARLALRFADGEARASLEVDGDVALEPLALRTLAEHMLGLTQPVQAFEVEHGAHPLLGALIAANRGLRVPQSASPFEALSWAISGQQISLAVAISLRRKLIQLAGRRHSSGLFCYPDAAAVAALDEDDLGQAGFSRAKSGTLLLLAREVVEGRLPLDEWLQDEPAEAIGQRLLALKGIGPWTVDYALLRGFARLDGSLHGDAAVRRQLQRLLGAEEKLNQPFVRDWLLPFAPWRALVAAHLWAMP
;
A
#
# COMPACT_ATOMS: atom_id res chain seq x y z
N MET A 1 -3.85 21.45 -18.44
CA MET A 1 -4.49 20.53 -17.48
C MET A 1 -5.16 19.46 -18.31
N ASN A 2 -4.57 18.27 -18.32
CA ASN A 2 -5.06 17.14 -19.11
C ASN A 2 -5.90 16.25 -18.20
N ARG A 3 -7.02 15.73 -18.73
CA ARG A 3 -7.96 14.91 -17.97
C ARG A 3 -8.32 13.66 -18.75
N LEU A 4 -8.38 12.54 -18.04
CA LEU A 4 -8.82 11.25 -18.56
C LEU A 4 -9.80 10.63 -17.57
N ASP A 5 -10.88 10.06 -18.09
CA ASP A 5 -11.91 9.36 -17.31
C ASP A 5 -12.08 7.94 -17.85
N LEU A 6 -12.35 6.98 -16.96
CA LEU A 6 -12.83 5.65 -17.31
C LEU A 6 -13.74 5.09 -16.23
N THR A 7 -14.47 4.04 -16.59
CA THR A 7 -15.32 3.28 -15.67
C THR A 7 -14.83 1.84 -15.60
N LEU A 8 -14.86 1.30 -14.38
CA LEU A 8 -14.58 -0.10 -14.06
C LEU A 8 -15.82 -0.74 -13.46
N GLU A 9 -16.22 -1.89 -14.00
CA GLU A 9 -17.18 -2.77 -13.35
C GLU A 9 -16.55 -3.35 -12.07
N LEU A 10 -17.29 -3.31 -10.97
CA LEU A 10 -16.85 -3.92 -9.72
C LEU A 10 -17.50 -5.29 -9.55
N PRO A 11 -16.76 -6.28 -9.04
CA PRO A 11 -17.34 -7.54 -8.61
C PRO A 11 -18.48 -7.31 -7.60
N ALA A 12 -19.52 -8.15 -7.63
CA ALA A 12 -20.65 -8.03 -6.71
C ALA A 12 -20.26 -8.13 -5.22
N ASP A 13 -19.11 -8.73 -4.93
CA ASP A 13 -18.52 -8.82 -3.58
C ASP A 13 -17.54 -7.69 -3.25
N TYR A 14 -17.40 -6.69 -4.11
CA TYR A 14 -16.50 -5.57 -3.87
C TYR A 14 -17.01 -4.70 -2.72
N ARG A 15 -16.07 -4.21 -1.92
CA ARG A 15 -16.32 -3.51 -0.66
C ARG A 15 -15.67 -2.12 -0.67
N PRO A 16 -16.32 -1.09 -1.25
CA PRO A 16 -15.74 0.26 -1.33
C PRO A 16 -15.32 0.82 0.03
N HIS A 17 -16.06 0.49 1.09
CA HIS A 17 -15.79 0.99 2.44
C HIS A 17 -14.42 0.54 2.97
N ASP A 18 -13.86 -0.60 2.54
CA ASP A 18 -12.53 -1.04 2.99
C ASP A 18 -11.43 -0.12 2.47
N LEU A 19 -11.50 0.27 1.18
CA LEU A 19 -10.61 1.27 0.58
C LEU A 19 -10.80 2.63 1.26
N LEU A 20 -12.05 3.09 1.40
CA LEU A 20 -12.33 4.41 1.97
C LEU A 20 -11.87 4.48 3.43
N ASN A 21 -12.10 3.46 4.24
CA ASN A 21 -11.64 3.38 5.62
C ASN A 21 -10.11 3.35 5.71
N PHE A 22 -9.42 2.66 4.78
CA PHE A 22 -7.97 2.68 4.71
C PHE A 22 -7.42 4.09 4.45
N HIS A 23 -8.05 4.88 3.58
CA HIS A 23 -7.61 6.25 3.31
C HIS A 23 -8.08 7.27 4.37
N ARG A 24 -9.18 7.02 5.09
CA ARG A 24 -9.68 7.88 6.20
C ARG A 24 -8.76 7.92 7.42
N ARG A 25 -7.76 7.04 7.50
CA ARG A 25 -6.84 6.98 8.66
C ARG A 25 -6.08 8.30 8.87
N ASP A 26 -5.86 9.09 7.81
CA ASP A 26 -5.31 10.44 7.93
C ASP A 26 -6.41 11.51 7.96
N ALA A 27 -6.85 11.89 9.16
CA ALA A 27 -7.90 12.88 9.37
C ALA A 27 -7.55 14.30 8.84
N GLN A 28 -6.27 14.60 8.58
CA GLN A 28 -5.90 15.92 8.02
C GLN A 28 -6.07 15.98 6.50
N GLY A 29 -6.16 14.83 5.83
CA GLY A 29 -6.48 14.73 4.41
C GLY A 29 -5.60 15.57 3.47
N LEU A 30 -4.30 15.69 3.77
CA LEU A 30 -3.38 16.54 3.00
C LEU A 30 -3.22 16.08 1.54
N ALA A 31 -3.04 14.77 1.36
CA ALA A 31 -2.92 14.14 0.04
C ALA A 31 -4.13 13.30 -0.34
N GLU A 32 -5.05 13.06 0.60
CA GLU A 32 -6.27 12.28 0.36
C GLU A 32 -7.49 13.00 0.93
N ARG A 33 -8.50 13.25 0.11
CA ARG A 33 -9.83 13.64 0.57
C ARG A 33 -10.77 12.46 0.39
N VAL A 34 -11.35 11.97 1.47
CA VAL A 34 -12.25 10.82 1.45
C VAL A 34 -13.66 11.27 1.82
N THR A 35 -14.63 10.88 1.02
CA THR A 35 -16.06 11.05 1.26
C THR A 35 -16.72 9.66 1.25
N ASP A 36 -18.01 9.57 1.55
CA ASP A 36 -18.74 8.29 1.39
C ASP A 36 -18.90 7.90 -0.08
N ALA A 37 -18.85 8.87 -1.00
CA ALA A 37 -18.96 8.64 -2.44
C ALA A 37 -17.63 8.27 -3.10
N GLY A 38 -16.48 8.42 -2.42
CA GLY A 38 -15.18 8.15 -3.05
C GLY A 38 -13.97 8.83 -2.42
N LEU A 39 -12.86 8.77 -3.16
CA LEU A 39 -11.53 9.24 -2.79
C LEU A 39 -11.00 10.20 -3.85
N ASP A 40 -10.42 11.32 -3.44
CA ASP A 40 -9.45 12.08 -4.24
C ASP A 40 -8.07 11.92 -3.63
N LYS A 41 -7.08 11.51 -4.43
CA LYS A 41 -5.70 11.31 -4.02
C LYS A 41 -4.76 12.14 -4.89
N GLY A 42 -3.88 12.91 -4.27
CA GLY A 42 -2.78 13.57 -4.94
C GLY A 42 -1.62 12.59 -5.17
N ILE A 43 -1.21 12.45 -6.42
CA ILE A 43 -0.09 11.59 -6.85
C ILE A 43 0.83 12.38 -7.78
N LEU A 44 2.04 11.88 -8.00
CA LEU A 44 2.87 12.32 -9.12
C LEU A 44 2.67 11.34 -10.28
N TRP A 45 2.16 11.85 -11.40
CA TRP A 45 2.02 11.11 -12.64
C TRP A 45 3.16 11.50 -13.57
N GLN A 46 4.10 10.57 -13.80
CA GLN A 46 5.32 10.84 -14.60
C GLN A 46 6.08 12.09 -14.10
N GLY A 47 6.18 12.24 -12.77
CA GLY A 47 6.82 13.39 -12.13
C GLY A 47 5.99 14.67 -12.09
N ILE A 48 4.77 14.69 -12.64
CA ILE A 48 3.88 15.86 -12.69
C ILE A 48 2.77 15.73 -11.64
N PRO A 49 2.42 16.78 -10.89
CA PRO A 49 1.30 16.73 -9.94
C PRO A 49 -0.01 16.33 -10.62
N ALA A 50 -0.72 15.39 -10.01
CA ALA A 50 -1.97 14.87 -10.52
C ALA A 50 -2.96 14.55 -9.40
N ARG A 51 -4.25 14.66 -9.70
CA ARG A 51 -5.34 14.16 -8.87
C ARG A 51 -5.94 12.91 -9.50
N LEU A 52 -5.83 11.79 -8.80
CA LEU A 52 -6.63 10.60 -9.05
C LEU A 52 -7.92 10.67 -8.23
N ALA A 53 -9.07 10.61 -8.88
CA ALA A 53 -10.37 10.51 -8.25
C ALA A 53 -10.98 9.14 -8.51
N LEU A 54 -11.46 8.47 -7.46
CA LEU A 54 -12.27 7.25 -7.54
C LEU A 54 -13.65 7.57 -6.97
N ARG A 55 -14.71 7.28 -7.72
CA ARG A 55 -16.11 7.47 -7.31
C ARG A 55 -16.88 6.16 -7.47
N PHE A 56 -17.67 5.80 -6.46
CA PHE A 56 -18.39 4.53 -6.42
C PHE A 56 -19.88 4.78 -6.55
N ALA A 57 -20.52 4.11 -7.50
CA ALA A 57 -21.97 4.13 -7.69
C ALA A 57 -22.41 2.87 -8.44
N ASP A 58 -23.56 2.30 -8.07
CA ASP A 58 -24.26 1.27 -8.85
C ASP A 58 -23.41 0.05 -9.29
N GLY A 59 -22.46 -0.39 -8.46
CA GLY A 59 -21.57 -1.51 -8.78
C GLY A 59 -20.39 -1.15 -9.70
N GLU A 60 -20.15 0.13 -9.93
CA GLU A 60 -19.05 0.64 -10.74
C GLU A 60 -18.11 1.53 -9.92
N ALA A 61 -16.85 1.61 -10.38
CA ALA A 61 -15.90 2.64 -9.97
C ALA A 61 -15.55 3.52 -11.18
N ARG A 62 -15.91 4.81 -11.10
CA ARG A 62 -15.41 5.81 -12.04
C ARG A 62 -14.06 6.32 -11.57
N ALA A 63 -13.04 6.13 -12.40
CA ALA A 63 -11.70 6.68 -12.19
C ALA A 63 -11.49 7.92 -13.08
N SER A 64 -11.00 9.01 -12.50
CA SER A 64 -10.62 10.22 -13.23
C SER A 64 -9.20 10.63 -12.85
N LEU A 65 -8.36 10.89 -13.83
CA LEU A 65 -7.01 11.42 -13.65
C LEU A 65 -6.93 12.83 -14.23
N GLU A 66 -6.59 13.80 -13.40
CA GLU A 66 -6.32 15.19 -13.80
C GLU A 66 -4.85 15.49 -13.53
N VAL A 67 -4.12 15.99 -14.53
CA VAL A 67 -2.68 16.26 -14.43
C VAL A 67 -2.37 17.72 -14.76
N ASP A 68 -1.56 18.35 -13.89
CA ASP A 68 -1.09 19.73 -14.04
C ASP A 68 0.05 19.82 -15.06
N GLY A 69 -0.29 19.65 -16.33
CA GLY A 69 0.66 19.75 -17.43
C GLY A 69 0.03 19.41 -18.75
N ASP A 70 0.87 19.43 -19.78
CA ASP A 70 0.56 18.84 -21.07
C ASP A 70 1.33 17.52 -21.20
N VAL A 71 0.65 16.43 -20.87
CA VAL A 71 1.19 15.07 -20.90
C VAL A 71 0.19 14.13 -21.56
N ALA A 72 0.68 13.19 -22.37
CA ALA A 72 -0.16 12.15 -22.95
C ALA A 72 -0.72 11.25 -21.84
N LEU A 73 -2.05 11.11 -21.81
CA LEU A 73 -2.74 10.24 -20.87
C LEU A 73 -3.22 8.99 -21.60
N GLU A 74 -2.67 7.85 -21.23
CA GLU A 74 -3.03 6.56 -21.81
C GLU A 74 -4.18 5.91 -21.01
N PRO A 75 -5.33 5.61 -21.65
CA PRO A 75 -6.46 4.94 -20.99
C PRO A 75 -6.08 3.65 -20.26
N LEU A 76 -5.17 2.86 -20.86
CA LEU A 76 -4.69 1.62 -20.27
C LEU A 76 -3.90 1.86 -18.98
N ALA A 77 -3.08 2.91 -18.92
CA ALA A 77 -2.30 3.22 -17.72
C ALA A 77 -3.19 3.64 -16.55
N LEU A 78 -4.23 4.45 -16.80
CA LEU A 78 -5.22 4.78 -15.77
C LEU A 78 -6.00 3.54 -15.33
N ARG A 79 -6.39 2.67 -16.27
CA ARG A 79 -7.09 1.42 -15.95
C ARG A 79 -6.27 0.55 -15.02
N THR A 80 -5.01 0.30 -15.38
CA THR A 80 -4.09 -0.51 -14.57
C THR A 80 -3.89 0.08 -13.18
N LEU A 81 -3.69 1.40 -13.06
CA LEU A 81 -3.55 2.05 -11.75
C LEU A 81 -4.84 1.92 -10.91
N ALA A 82 -6.00 2.15 -11.51
CA ALA A 82 -7.28 2.07 -10.80
C ALA A 82 -7.59 0.63 -10.36
N GLU A 83 -7.44 -0.36 -11.26
CA GLU A 83 -7.60 -1.79 -10.93
C GLU A 83 -6.63 -2.24 -9.83
N HIS A 84 -5.38 -1.76 -9.88
CA HIS A 84 -4.37 -2.01 -8.85
C HIS A 84 -4.77 -1.43 -7.50
N MET A 85 -5.05 -0.12 -7.42
CA MET A 85 -5.44 0.56 -6.18
C MET A 85 -6.68 -0.05 -5.54
N LEU A 86 -7.66 -0.42 -6.36
CA LEU A 86 -8.89 -1.07 -5.94
C LEU A 86 -8.68 -2.54 -5.53
N GLY A 87 -7.56 -3.16 -5.91
CA GLY A 87 -7.24 -4.56 -5.63
C GLY A 87 -8.03 -5.55 -6.49
N LEU A 88 -8.51 -5.14 -7.67
CA LEU A 88 -9.37 -5.96 -8.52
C LEU A 88 -8.67 -7.18 -9.13
N THR A 89 -7.34 -7.16 -9.19
CA THR A 89 -6.52 -8.27 -9.67
C THR A 89 -6.25 -9.34 -8.60
N GLN A 90 -6.72 -9.13 -7.37
CA GLN A 90 -6.53 -10.08 -6.28
C GLN A 90 -7.55 -11.23 -6.42
N PRO A 91 -7.11 -12.49 -6.53
CA PRO A 91 -7.99 -13.65 -6.73
C PRO A 91 -8.63 -14.11 -5.41
N VAL A 92 -9.32 -13.20 -4.72
CA VAL A 92 -9.84 -13.43 -3.36
C VAL A 92 -10.86 -14.57 -3.30
N GLN A 93 -11.60 -14.83 -4.38
CA GLN A 93 -12.53 -15.94 -4.46
C GLN A 93 -11.82 -17.30 -4.43
N ALA A 94 -10.62 -17.41 -5.03
CA ALA A 94 -9.84 -18.64 -4.98
C ALA A 94 -9.40 -18.94 -3.55
N PHE A 95 -8.88 -17.92 -2.85
CA PHE A 95 -8.54 -18.01 -1.42
C PHE A 95 -9.75 -18.40 -0.56
N GLU A 96 -10.91 -17.79 -0.79
CA GLU A 96 -12.15 -18.11 -0.06
C GLU A 96 -12.61 -19.54 -0.27
N VAL A 97 -12.54 -20.05 -1.50
CA VAL A 97 -12.90 -21.45 -1.82
C VAL A 97 -11.94 -22.41 -1.12
N GLU A 98 -10.64 -22.12 -1.16
CA GLU A 98 -9.59 -22.97 -0.59
C GLU A 98 -9.64 -23.01 0.95
N HIS A 99 -9.86 -21.87 1.61
CA HIS A 99 -9.74 -21.76 3.07
C HIS A 99 -11.05 -21.49 3.80
N GLY A 100 -12.19 -21.36 3.11
CA GLY A 100 -13.49 -21.04 3.71
C GLY A 100 -14.01 -22.08 4.70
N ALA A 101 -13.55 -23.32 4.62
CA ALA A 101 -13.88 -24.40 5.57
C ALA A 101 -12.83 -24.58 6.70
N HIS A 102 -11.78 -23.75 6.74
CA HIS A 102 -10.71 -23.89 7.73
C HIS A 102 -11.26 -23.69 9.16
N PRO A 103 -10.96 -24.57 10.15
CA PRO A 103 -11.59 -24.52 11.48
C PRO A 103 -11.44 -23.20 12.22
N LEU A 104 -10.32 -22.49 12.01
CA LEU A 104 -10.05 -21.20 12.65
C LEU A 104 -10.30 -20.00 11.73
N LEU A 105 -10.14 -20.16 10.41
CA LEU A 105 -10.21 -19.04 9.46
C LEU A 105 -11.56 -18.95 8.76
N GLY A 106 -12.32 -20.04 8.64
CA GLY A 106 -13.56 -20.07 7.89
C GLY A 106 -14.58 -19.04 8.38
N ALA A 107 -14.75 -18.90 9.70
CA ALA A 107 -15.61 -17.87 10.28
C ALA A 107 -15.08 -16.45 10.01
N LEU A 108 -13.76 -16.24 10.06
CA LEU A 108 -13.12 -14.96 9.79
C LEU A 108 -13.23 -14.55 8.31
N ILE A 109 -13.10 -15.52 7.41
CA ILE A 109 -13.27 -15.36 5.96
C ILE A 109 -14.73 -15.07 5.64
N ALA A 110 -15.67 -15.83 6.20
CA ALA A 110 -17.11 -15.61 6.00
C ALA A 110 -17.55 -14.21 6.48
N ALA A 111 -17.04 -13.75 7.65
CA ALA A 111 -17.30 -12.42 8.17
C ALA A 111 -16.69 -11.30 7.29
N ASN A 112 -15.66 -11.62 6.51
CA ASN A 112 -14.93 -10.67 5.68
C ASN A 112 -14.91 -11.07 4.19
N ARG A 113 -16.00 -11.66 3.69
CA ARG A 113 -16.08 -12.07 2.29
C ARG A 113 -15.81 -10.89 1.35
N GLY A 114 -15.12 -11.14 0.24
CA GLY A 114 -14.72 -10.15 -0.76
C GLY A 114 -13.59 -9.21 -0.32
N LEU A 115 -12.96 -9.46 0.85
CA LEU A 115 -11.88 -8.61 1.38
C LEU A 115 -10.71 -8.57 0.40
N ARG A 116 -10.46 -7.39 -0.15
CA ARG A 116 -9.28 -7.06 -0.95
C ARG A 116 -8.40 -6.11 -0.16
N VAL A 117 -7.09 -6.20 -0.37
CA VAL A 117 -6.13 -5.29 0.26
C VAL A 117 -5.98 -4.04 -0.60
N PRO A 118 -6.35 -2.84 -0.12
CA PRO A 118 -6.12 -1.61 -0.87
C PRO A 118 -4.64 -1.42 -1.22
N GLN A 119 -4.32 -1.11 -2.47
CA GLN A 119 -2.92 -0.91 -2.87
C GLN A 119 -2.54 0.58 -2.79
N SER A 120 -1.24 0.85 -2.60
CA SER A 120 -0.64 2.17 -2.82
C SER A 120 -0.70 2.54 -4.30
N ALA A 121 -0.53 3.82 -4.63
CA ALA A 121 -0.52 4.24 -6.04
C ALA A 121 0.76 3.82 -6.78
N SER A 122 1.84 3.53 -6.06
CA SER A 122 3.08 2.98 -6.60
C SER A 122 3.81 2.08 -5.60
N PRO A 123 4.69 1.18 -6.07
CA PRO A 123 5.62 0.46 -5.22
C PRO A 123 6.50 1.37 -4.34
N PHE A 124 6.94 2.51 -4.89
CA PHE A 124 7.74 3.46 -4.13
C PHE A 124 6.95 4.02 -2.94
N GLU A 125 5.67 4.41 -3.13
CA GLU A 125 4.81 4.87 -2.03
C GLU A 125 4.64 3.79 -0.94
N ALA A 126 4.48 2.52 -1.33
CA ALA A 126 4.38 1.41 -0.38
C ALA A 126 5.67 1.23 0.44
N LEU A 127 6.84 1.29 -0.21
CA LEU A 127 8.15 1.15 0.43
C LEU A 127 8.47 2.33 1.35
N SER A 128 8.30 3.56 0.87
CA SER A 128 8.58 4.76 1.66
C SER A 128 7.65 4.86 2.87
N TRP A 129 6.38 4.46 2.72
CA TRP A 129 5.46 4.30 3.86
C TRP A 129 5.96 3.25 4.86
N ALA A 130 6.34 2.06 4.38
CA ALA A 130 6.81 0.98 5.24
C ALA A 130 8.06 1.38 6.03
N ILE A 131 9.06 1.98 5.38
CA ILE A 131 10.29 2.49 6.01
C ILE A 131 9.95 3.56 7.07
N SER A 132 9.09 4.52 6.71
CA SER A 132 8.64 5.57 7.64
C SER A 132 7.98 4.98 8.89
N GLY A 133 7.16 3.95 8.70
CA GLY A 133 6.37 3.29 9.74
C GLY A 133 7.11 2.26 10.61
N GLN A 134 8.37 1.96 10.34
CA GLN A 134 9.11 0.94 11.10
C GLN A 134 9.16 1.28 12.61
N GLN A 135 8.85 0.28 13.45
CA GLN A 135 9.04 0.32 14.91
C GLN A 135 8.33 1.47 15.64
N ILE A 136 7.27 2.03 15.06
CA ILE A 136 6.48 3.12 15.64
C ILE A 136 4.98 2.82 15.57
N SER A 137 4.17 3.59 16.29
CA SER A 137 2.72 3.47 16.19
C SER A 137 2.20 3.99 14.85
N LEU A 138 1.02 3.51 14.45
CA LEU A 138 0.35 3.97 13.22
C LEU A 138 0.13 5.49 13.24
N ALA A 139 -0.25 6.07 14.38
CA ALA A 139 -0.47 7.52 14.50
C ALA A 139 0.82 8.32 14.21
N VAL A 140 1.98 7.85 14.69
CA VAL A 140 3.27 8.48 14.41
C VAL A 140 3.65 8.28 12.94
N ALA A 141 3.41 7.09 12.36
CA ALA A 141 3.67 6.82 10.95
C ALA A 141 2.86 7.73 10.02
N ILE A 142 1.57 7.94 10.31
CA ILE A 142 0.70 8.89 9.59
C ILE A 142 1.24 10.31 9.72
N SER A 143 1.72 10.70 10.90
CA SER A 143 2.33 12.03 11.11
C SER A 143 3.61 12.22 10.28
N LEU A 144 4.52 11.23 10.28
CA LEU A 144 5.74 11.28 9.46
C LEU A 144 5.42 11.31 7.97
N ARG A 145 4.42 10.54 7.53
CA ARG A 145 3.93 10.57 6.15
C ARG A 145 3.52 11.98 5.73
N ARG A 146 2.71 12.67 6.54
CA ARG A 146 2.28 14.05 6.25
C ARG A 146 3.47 14.99 6.12
N LYS A 147 4.44 14.88 7.03
CA LYS A 147 5.63 15.72 7.01
C LYS A 147 6.50 15.44 5.78
N LEU A 148 6.67 14.18 5.37
CA LEU A 148 7.39 13.83 4.14
C LEU A 148 6.72 14.46 2.91
N ILE A 149 5.38 14.36 2.82
CA ILE A 149 4.60 14.95 1.74
C ILE A 149 4.76 16.49 1.71
N GLN A 150 4.71 17.13 2.88
CA GLN A 150 4.90 18.58 3.00
C GLN A 150 6.31 19.02 2.65
N LEU A 151 7.34 18.29 3.10
CA LEU A 151 8.74 18.55 2.76
C LEU A 151 8.98 18.47 1.26
N ALA A 152 8.45 17.44 0.58
CA ALA A 152 8.57 17.33 -0.87
C ALA A 152 7.81 18.42 -1.62
N GLY A 153 6.79 19.04 -0.99
CA GLY A 153 6.16 20.28 -1.46
C GLY A 153 5.41 20.19 -2.78
N ARG A 154 5.17 18.99 -3.31
CA ARG A 154 4.47 18.81 -4.60
C ARG A 154 2.97 18.96 -4.41
N ARG A 155 2.34 19.87 -5.17
CA ARG A 155 0.92 20.19 -5.02
C ARG A 155 0.22 20.24 -6.38
N HIS A 156 -0.96 19.65 -6.43
CA HIS A 156 -1.85 19.72 -7.59
C HIS A 156 -2.74 20.97 -7.49
N SER A 157 -3.22 21.48 -8.62
CA SER A 157 -4.08 22.66 -8.76
C SER A 157 -5.41 22.55 -8.00
N SER A 158 -5.88 21.32 -7.72
CA SER A 158 -7.01 21.05 -6.81
C SER A 158 -6.76 21.40 -5.33
N GLY A 159 -5.52 21.74 -5.01
CA GLY A 159 -5.05 22.08 -3.67
C GLY A 159 -4.60 20.88 -2.83
N LEU A 160 -4.68 19.64 -3.35
CA LEU A 160 -4.12 18.45 -2.72
C LEU A 160 -2.59 18.46 -2.82
N PHE A 161 -1.92 18.06 -1.74
CA PHE A 161 -0.53 17.65 -1.83
C PHE A 161 -0.44 16.30 -2.54
N CYS A 162 0.64 16.08 -3.27
CA CYS A 162 0.91 14.82 -3.95
C CYS A 162 1.86 13.98 -3.10
N TYR A 163 1.60 12.68 -2.99
CA TYR A 163 2.59 11.78 -2.42
C TYR A 163 3.88 11.85 -3.27
N PRO A 164 5.07 12.00 -2.65
CA PRO A 164 6.30 12.17 -3.41
C PRO A 164 6.74 10.87 -4.08
N ASP A 165 7.28 10.99 -5.28
CA ASP A 165 7.96 9.93 -6.00
C ASP A 165 9.43 9.85 -5.57
N ALA A 166 10.16 8.89 -6.14
CA ALA A 166 11.58 8.70 -5.82
C ALA A 166 12.42 9.94 -6.11
N ALA A 167 12.15 10.65 -7.21
CA ALA A 167 12.90 11.85 -7.57
C ALA A 167 12.69 12.98 -6.54
N ALA A 168 11.44 13.20 -6.10
CA ALA A 168 11.12 14.19 -5.10
C ALA A 168 11.73 13.87 -3.73
N VAL A 169 11.79 12.59 -3.33
CA VAL A 169 12.45 12.18 -2.07
C VAL A 169 13.98 12.25 -2.19
N ALA A 170 14.56 11.87 -3.33
CA ALA A 170 16.01 11.90 -3.54
C ALA A 170 16.59 13.32 -3.51
N ALA A 171 15.76 14.33 -3.78
CA ALA A 171 16.11 15.75 -3.72
C ALA A 171 16.04 16.35 -2.30
N LEU A 172 15.60 15.59 -1.29
CA LEU A 172 15.57 16.04 0.11
C LEU A 172 16.92 15.80 0.79
N ASP A 173 17.20 16.62 1.81
CA ASP A 173 18.38 16.47 2.65
C ASP A 173 18.08 15.63 3.91
N GLU A 174 19.10 14.94 4.41
CA GLU A 174 19.01 14.12 5.63
C GLU A 174 18.62 14.98 6.86
N ASP A 175 19.10 16.22 6.90
CA ASP A 175 18.83 17.19 7.97
C ASP A 175 17.36 17.63 7.97
N ASP A 176 16.77 17.90 6.80
CA ASP A 176 15.35 18.26 6.68
C ASP A 176 14.45 17.10 7.12
N LEU A 177 14.78 15.87 6.74
CA LEU A 177 14.10 14.67 7.23
C LEU A 177 14.23 14.54 8.75
N GLY A 178 15.42 14.81 9.29
CA GLY A 178 15.69 14.84 10.73
C GLY A 178 14.81 15.87 11.46
N GLN A 179 14.69 17.09 10.92
CA GLN A 179 13.83 18.15 11.47
C GLN A 179 12.34 17.78 11.37
N ALA A 180 11.93 17.04 10.34
CA ALA A 180 10.60 16.44 10.27
C ALA A 180 10.37 15.28 11.27
N GLY A 181 11.41 14.82 11.97
CA GLY A 181 11.32 13.79 13.01
C GLY A 181 11.58 12.37 12.50
N PHE A 182 12.15 12.22 11.31
CA PHE A 182 12.72 10.95 10.88
C PHE A 182 14.00 10.67 11.66
N SER A 183 14.22 9.42 12.06
CA SER A 183 15.51 9.03 12.63
C SER A 183 16.57 8.99 11.54
N ARG A 184 17.84 9.16 11.92
CA ARG A 184 18.98 9.05 11.01
C ARG A 184 18.94 7.79 10.15
N ALA A 185 18.60 6.65 10.78
CA ALA A 185 18.46 5.38 10.08
C ALA A 185 17.35 5.41 9.02
N LYS A 186 16.17 5.95 9.34
CA LYS A 186 15.05 6.05 8.39
C LYS A 186 15.34 7.03 7.26
N SER A 187 15.93 8.19 7.58
CA SER A 187 16.35 9.18 6.58
C SER A 187 17.34 8.57 5.60
N GLY A 188 18.39 7.91 6.11
CA GLY A 188 19.38 7.23 5.27
C GLY A 188 18.77 6.16 4.38
N THR A 189 17.86 5.33 4.90
CA THR A 189 17.20 4.27 4.12
C THR A 189 16.25 4.84 3.07
N LEU A 190 15.47 5.89 3.37
CA LEU A 190 14.60 6.56 2.41
C LEU A 190 15.38 7.18 1.25
N LEU A 191 16.44 7.93 1.57
CA LEU A 191 17.30 8.57 0.57
C LEU A 191 18.06 7.54 -0.28
N LEU A 192 18.55 6.45 0.35
CA LEU A 192 19.17 5.35 -0.37
C LEU A 192 18.19 4.72 -1.36
N LEU A 193 16.99 4.32 -0.91
CA LEU A 193 15.96 3.75 -1.77
C LEU A 193 15.62 4.70 -2.93
N ALA A 194 15.39 5.98 -2.63
CA ALA A 194 15.05 6.97 -3.64
C ALA A 194 16.13 7.11 -4.72
N ARG A 195 17.41 7.15 -4.33
CA ARG A 195 18.55 7.20 -5.26
C ARG A 195 18.67 5.94 -6.12
N GLU A 196 18.54 4.76 -5.52
CA GLU A 196 18.58 3.49 -6.25
C GLU A 196 17.49 3.39 -7.33
N VAL A 197 16.31 3.96 -7.08
CA VAL A 197 15.21 4.04 -8.05
C VAL A 197 15.52 5.07 -9.14
N VAL A 198 15.95 6.28 -8.76
CA VAL A 198 16.30 7.35 -9.73
C VAL A 198 17.45 6.93 -10.65
N GLU A 199 18.43 6.19 -10.13
CA GLU A 199 19.58 5.68 -10.87
C GLU A 199 19.26 4.40 -11.67
N GLY A 200 18.00 3.93 -11.66
CA GLY A 200 17.52 2.80 -12.46
C GLY A 200 17.99 1.42 -11.97
N ARG A 201 18.62 1.33 -10.80
CA ARG A 201 19.03 0.04 -10.20
C ARG A 201 17.87 -0.73 -9.58
N LEU A 202 16.83 -0.01 -9.15
CA LEU A 202 15.56 -0.56 -8.70
C LEU A 202 14.42 0.02 -9.56
N PRO A 203 14.17 -0.52 -10.76
CA PRO A 203 13.07 -0.06 -11.62
C PRO A 203 11.73 -0.61 -11.12
N LEU A 204 11.28 -0.11 -9.96
CA LEU A 204 10.16 -0.67 -9.21
C LEU A 204 8.86 -0.74 -10.02
N ASP A 205 8.58 0.27 -10.85
CA ASP A 205 7.35 0.31 -11.65
C ASP A 205 7.36 -0.74 -12.78
N GLU A 206 8.54 -1.06 -13.34
CA GLU A 206 8.70 -2.11 -14.36
C GLU A 206 8.46 -3.51 -13.76
N TRP A 207 8.83 -3.71 -12.48
CA TRP A 207 8.65 -4.98 -11.77
C TRP A 207 7.19 -5.35 -11.48
N LEU A 208 6.25 -4.42 -11.64
CA LEU A 208 4.82 -4.70 -11.42
C LEU A 208 4.30 -5.84 -12.31
N GLN A 209 4.80 -5.92 -13.54
CA GLN A 209 4.35 -6.88 -14.55
C GLN A 209 4.95 -8.26 -14.32
N ASP A 210 6.26 -8.40 -14.54
CA ASP A 210 6.86 -9.72 -14.80
C ASP A 210 7.90 -10.16 -13.76
N GLU A 211 8.31 -9.28 -12.84
CA GLU A 211 9.37 -9.64 -11.88
C GLU A 211 8.80 -10.55 -10.76
N PRO A 212 9.43 -11.72 -10.51
CA PRO A 212 9.02 -12.62 -9.45
C PRO A 212 9.16 -11.99 -8.06
N ALA A 213 8.21 -12.26 -7.17
CA ALA A 213 8.21 -11.72 -5.80
C ALA A 213 9.49 -12.03 -5.02
N GLU A 214 10.08 -13.21 -5.24
CA GLU A 214 11.35 -13.60 -4.63
C GLU A 214 12.51 -12.72 -5.09
N ALA A 215 12.61 -12.44 -6.40
CA ALA A 215 13.66 -11.60 -6.98
C ALA A 215 13.54 -10.14 -6.50
N ILE A 216 12.31 -9.60 -6.46
CA ILE A 216 12.02 -8.29 -5.86
C ILE A 216 12.49 -8.29 -4.41
N GLY A 217 12.12 -9.31 -3.63
CA GLY A 217 12.48 -9.43 -2.22
C GLY A 217 13.98 -9.47 -1.98
N GLN A 218 14.73 -10.25 -2.76
CA GLN A 218 16.20 -10.34 -2.66
C GLN A 218 16.87 -8.99 -2.94
N ARG A 219 16.46 -8.27 -3.99
CA ARG A 219 17.00 -6.95 -4.32
C ARG A 219 16.69 -5.91 -3.23
N LEU A 220 15.47 -5.92 -2.69
CA LEU A 220 15.09 -5.01 -1.61
C LEU A 220 15.82 -5.32 -0.29
N LEU A 221 16.00 -6.59 0.06
CA LEU A 221 16.73 -7.01 1.27
C LEU A 221 18.22 -6.63 1.23
N ALA A 222 18.79 -6.42 0.04
CA ALA A 222 20.17 -5.95 -0.10
C ALA A 222 20.34 -4.48 0.36
N LEU A 223 19.26 -3.69 0.44
CA LEU A 223 19.33 -2.31 0.89
C LEU A 223 19.40 -2.21 2.42
N LYS A 224 20.39 -1.46 2.92
CA LYS A 224 20.55 -1.19 4.35
C LYS A 224 19.31 -0.53 4.94
N GLY A 225 18.73 -1.19 5.95
CA GLY A 225 17.54 -0.72 6.67
C GLY A 225 16.20 -1.21 6.11
N ILE A 226 16.22 -1.99 5.03
CA ILE A 226 15.05 -2.74 4.55
C ILE A 226 15.16 -4.17 5.05
N GLY A 227 14.23 -4.58 5.91
CA GLY A 227 14.15 -5.93 6.47
C GLY A 227 12.95 -6.73 5.93
N PRO A 228 12.84 -8.02 6.31
CA PRO A 228 11.80 -8.92 5.80
C PRO A 228 10.38 -8.38 5.90
N TRP A 229 10.02 -7.75 7.02
CA TRP A 229 8.69 -7.14 7.18
C TRP A 229 8.43 -5.99 6.20
N THR A 230 9.45 -5.17 5.89
CA THR A 230 9.31 -4.06 4.93
C THR A 230 9.11 -4.60 3.53
N VAL A 231 9.82 -5.67 3.18
CA VAL A 231 9.66 -6.37 1.90
C VAL A 231 8.27 -7.00 1.78
N ASP A 232 7.85 -7.81 2.75
CA ASP A 232 6.52 -8.43 2.74
C ASP A 232 5.40 -7.38 2.64
N TYR A 233 5.55 -6.25 3.34
CA TYR A 233 4.60 -5.15 3.26
C TYR A 233 4.57 -4.51 1.87
N ALA A 234 5.73 -4.23 1.28
CA ALA A 234 5.83 -3.65 -0.06
C ALA A 234 5.30 -4.60 -1.14
N LEU A 235 5.63 -5.89 -1.04
CA LEU A 235 5.08 -6.94 -1.91
C LEU A 235 3.55 -6.93 -1.84
N LEU A 236 2.97 -6.85 -0.65
CA LEU A 236 1.52 -6.83 -0.47
C LEU A 236 0.85 -5.55 -0.98
N ARG A 237 1.39 -4.36 -0.65
CA ARG A 237 0.71 -3.06 -0.85
C ARG A 237 1.16 -2.30 -2.09
N GLY A 238 2.33 -2.62 -2.62
CA GLY A 238 2.91 -1.97 -3.79
C GLY A 238 2.90 -2.88 -5.02
N PHE A 239 3.02 -4.19 -4.85
CA PHE A 239 3.10 -5.15 -5.95
C PHE A 239 1.92 -6.12 -6.02
N ALA A 240 0.92 -5.97 -5.15
CA ALA A 240 -0.24 -6.86 -5.03
C ALA A 240 0.11 -8.36 -4.92
N ARG A 241 1.29 -8.71 -4.37
CA ARG A 241 1.73 -10.09 -4.14
C ARG A 241 1.21 -10.56 -2.77
N LEU A 242 0.36 -11.58 -2.78
CA LEU A 242 -0.45 -11.96 -1.61
C LEU A 242 0.20 -13.01 -0.70
N ASP A 243 1.46 -13.37 -0.92
CA ASP A 243 2.14 -14.47 -0.23
C ASP A 243 3.23 -14.02 0.78
N GLY A 244 3.39 -12.72 1.03
CA GLY A 244 4.29 -12.22 2.07
C GLY A 244 3.88 -12.71 3.46
N SER A 245 4.84 -13.17 4.27
CA SER A 245 4.51 -13.83 5.54
C SER A 245 4.04 -12.84 6.61
N LEU A 246 4.51 -11.59 6.65
CA LEU A 246 4.10 -10.57 7.64
C LEU A 246 4.15 -11.04 9.11
N HIS A 247 4.88 -12.11 9.44
CA HIS A 247 4.98 -12.66 10.80
C HIS A 247 5.64 -11.71 11.80
N GLY A 248 6.43 -10.74 11.30
CA GLY A 248 7.00 -9.65 12.09
C GLY A 248 5.99 -8.57 12.49
N ASP A 249 4.81 -8.52 11.85
CA ASP A 249 3.83 -7.47 12.06
C ASP A 249 3.16 -7.59 13.44
N ALA A 250 3.23 -6.52 14.23
CA ALA A 250 2.73 -6.54 15.60
C ALA A 250 1.21 -6.70 15.68
N ALA A 251 0.46 -6.18 14.69
CA ALA A 251 -0.99 -6.34 14.66
C ALA A 251 -1.38 -7.76 14.23
N VAL A 252 -0.72 -8.34 13.22
CA VAL A 252 -0.92 -9.74 12.82
C VAL A 252 -0.68 -10.69 13.99
N ARG A 253 0.45 -10.56 14.71
CA ARG A 253 0.75 -11.41 15.87
C ARG A 253 -0.29 -11.28 16.98
N ARG A 254 -0.72 -10.05 17.29
CA ARG A 254 -1.74 -9.79 18.31
C ARG A 254 -3.10 -10.38 17.92
N GLN A 255 -3.50 -10.25 16.66
CA GLN A 255 -4.79 -10.76 16.20
C GLN A 255 -4.78 -12.28 16.06
N LEU A 256 -3.67 -12.87 15.63
CA LEU A 256 -3.49 -14.32 15.68
C LEU A 256 -3.52 -14.85 17.12
N GLN A 257 -2.90 -14.16 18.08
CA GLN A 257 -2.98 -14.53 19.50
C GLN A 257 -4.44 -14.58 19.97
N ARG A 258 -5.24 -13.57 19.63
CA ARG A 258 -6.68 -13.53 19.94
C ARG A 258 -7.46 -14.64 19.25
N LEU A 259 -7.17 -14.90 17.97
CA LEU A 259 -7.82 -15.96 17.19
C LEU A 259 -7.57 -17.35 17.80
N LEU A 260 -6.36 -17.58 18.30
CA LEU A 260 -5.96 -18.86 18.92
C LEU A 260 -6.36 -18.97 20.40
N GLY A 261 -6.86 -17.89 21.02
CA GLY A 261 -7.11 -17.84 22.46
C GLY A 261 -5.85 -18.05 23.31
N ALA A 262 -4.67 -17.68 22.79
CA ALA A 262 -3.40 -17.91 23.45
C ALA A 262 -3.15 -16.90 24.58
N GLU A 263 -2.83 -17.39 25.78
CA GLU A 263 -2.51 -16.56 26.94
C GLU A 263 -1.20 -15.80 26.75
N GLU A 264 -0.19 -16.47 26.19
CA GLU A 264 1.13 -15.92 25.95
C GLU A 264 1.25 -15.17 24.62
N LYS A 265 2.15 -14.18 24.58
CA LYS A 265 2.46 -13.44 23.35
C LYS A 265 3.13 -14.35 22.32
N LEU A 266 2.58 -14.39 21.11
CA LEU A 266 3.17 -15.15 20.02
C LEU A 266 4.49 -14.53 19.52
N ASN A 267 5.51 -15.36 19.39
CA ASN A 267 6.80 -14.98 18.82
C ASN A 267 6.78 -15.10 17.27
N GLN A 268 7.78 -14.48 16.62
CA GLN A 268 7.87 -14.45 15.16
C GLN A 268 8.01 -15.85 14.51
N PRO A 269 8.86 -16.76 15.01
CA PRO A 269 8.94 -18.12 14.47
C PRO A 269 7.59 -18.86 14.49
N PHE A 270 6.86 -18.79 15.60
CA PHE A 270 5.55 -19.42 15.69
C PHE A 270 4.57 -18.87 14.65
N VAL A 271 4.49 -17.55 14.51
CA VAL A 271 3.56 -16.94 13.54
C VAL A 271 3.98 -17.23 12.10
N ARG A 272 5.28 -17.27 11.81
CA ARG A 272 5.79 -17.69 10.50
C ARG A 272 5.34 -19.12 10.17
N ASP A 273 5.54 -20.05 11.09
CA ASP A 273 5.24 -21.47 10.89
C ASP A 273 3.72 -21.70 10.82
N TRP A 274 2.93 -20.93 11.59
CA TRP A 274 1.47 -20.96 11.51
C TRP A 274 0.94 -20.43 10.17
N LEU A 275 1.59 -19.41 9.61
CA LEU A 275 1.18 -18.86 8.31
C LEU A 275 1.60 -19.75 7.14
N LEU A 276 2.66 -20.55 7.27
CA LEU A 276 3.24 -21.34 6.18
C LEU A 276 2.22 -22.20 5.37
N PRO A 277 1.24 -22.89 5.98
CA PRO A 277 0.28 -23.72 5.25
C PRO A 277 -0.70 -22.94 4.38
N PHE A 278 -0.75 -21.61 4.51
CA PHE A 278 -1.64 -20.75 3.71
C PHE A 278 -0.96 -20.18 2.47
N ALA A 279 0.25 -20.63 2.10
CA ALA A 279 0.81 -20.26 0.80
C ALA A 279 -0.10 -20.78 -0.33
N PRO A 280 -0.38 -19.98 -1.38
CA PRO A 280 0.25 -18.71 -1.76
C PRO A 280 -0.46 -17.42 -1.24
N TRP A 281 -1.19 -17.51 -0.13
CA TRP A 281 -2.11 -16.47 0.38
C TRP A 281 -1.73 -15.91 1.77
N ARG A 282 -0.49 -16.10 2.22
CA ARG A 282 -0.09 -15.76 3.61
C ARG A 282 -0.36 -14.30 3.98
N ALA A 283 -0.16 -13.37 3.05
CA ALA A 283 -0.43 -11.95 3.28
C ALA A 283 -1.93 -11.63 3.27
N LEU A 284 -2.73 -12.39 2.52
CA LEU A 284 -4.19 -12.27 2.53
C LEU A 284 -4.76 -12.79 3.86
N VAL A 285 -4.22 -13.89 4.40
CA VAL A 285 -4.54 -14.32 5.77
C VAL A 285 -4.19 -13.23 6.79
N ALA A 286 -3.01 -12.61 6.67
CA ALA A 286 -2.64 -11.47 7.51
C ALA A 286 -3.61 -10.28 7.37
N ALA A 287 -4.15 -10.02 6.18
CA ALA A 287 -5.15 -8.99 5.96
C ALA A 287 -6.49 -9.31 6.65
N HIS A 288 -6.93 -10.58 6.62
CA HIS A 288 -8.09 -11.04 7.41
C HIS A 288 -7.85 -10.86 8.92
N LEU A 289 -6.64 -11.15 9.40
CA LEU A 289 -6.27 -10.90 10.79
C LEU A 289 -6.32 -9.40 11.15
N TRP A 290 -5.88 -8.50 10.25
CA TRP A 290 -6.02 -7.05 10.44
C TRP A 290 -7.48 -6.60 10.52
N ALA A 291 -8.38 -7.25 9.78
CA ALA A 291 -9.80 -6.94 9.74
C ALA A 291 -10.59 -7.48 10.95
N MET A 292 -9.93 -8.21 11.86
CA MET A 292 -10.55 -8.66 13.11
C MET A 292 -10.92 -7.45 14.01
N PRO A 293 -12.13 -7.46 14.61
CA PRO A 293 -12.63 -6.38 15.47
C PRO A 293 -11.81 -6.20 16.77
#